data_AF-A0A3S4FNB7-F1
#
_entry.id   AF-A0A3S4FNB7-F1
#
_cell.length_a   1.000
_cell.length_b   1.000
_cell.length_c   1.000
_cell.angle_alpha   90.00
_cell.angle_beta   90.00
_cell.angle_gamma   90.00
#
_symmetry.space_group_name_H-M   'P 1'
#
loop_
_entity.id
_entity.type
_entity.pdbx_description
1 polymer ?
#
loop_
_entity_poly.entity_id
_entity_poly.type
_entity_poly.pdbx_seq_one_letter_code
_entity_poly.pdbx_strand_id
1 'polypeptide(L)'
;MQIQQAVTDYINRLMIGDQVLLSRIYSPANLGVVSGGNARYYDIQELLIGKSPEAVAAANINIAYDESASCKPENIIITVEA
;
A
#
# COMPACT_ATOMS: atom_id res chain seq x y z
N MET A 1 -4.05 8.00 8.66
CA MET A 1 -5.33 7.27 8.81
C MET A 1 -6.00 6.92 7.48
N GLN A 2 -6.48 7.86 6.64
CA GLN A 2 -7.22 7.50 5.41
C GLN A 2 -6.38 6.77 4.36
N ILE A 3 -5.16 7.26 4.05
CA ILE A 3 -4.24 6.58 3.12
C ILE A 3 -3.90 5.18 3.62
N GLN A 4 -3.51 5.07 4.90
CA GLN A 4 -3.23 3.78 5.55
C GLN A 4 -4.43 2.83 5.44
N GLN A 5 -5.65 3.32 5.72
CA GLN A 5 -6.85 2.50 5.66
C GLN A 5 -7.13 2.04 4.23
N ALA A 6 -7.07 2.91 3.22
CA ALA A 6 -7.37 2.50 1.85
C ALA A 6 -6.35 1.51 1.29
N VAL A 7 -5.07 1.69 1.59
CA VAL A 7 -4.03 0.74 1.20
C VAL A 7 -4.22 -0.59 1.93
N THR A 8 -4.52 -0.55 3.23
CA THR A 8 -4.83 -1.75 4.03
C THR A 8 -6.03 -2.50 3.47
N ASP A 9 -7.11 -1.78 3.21
CA ASP A 9 -8.34 -2.28 2.61
C ASP A 9 -8.11 -2.90 1.24
N TYR A 10 -7.25 -2.29 0.42
CA TYR A 10 -6.86 -2.84 -0.87
C TYR A 10 -6.14 -4.17 -0.72
N ILE A 11 -5.12 -4.25 0.15
CA ILE A 11 -4.34 -5.48 0.38
C ILE A 11 -5.23 -6.60 0.92
N ASN A 12 -6.07 -6.30 1.92
CA ASN A 12 -6.92 -7.30 2.55
C ASN A 12 -8.09 -7.79 1.67
N ARG A 13 -8.35 -7.14 0.53
CA ARG A 13 -9.33 -7.58 -0.48
C ARG A 13 -8.73 -8.49 -1.56
N LEU A 14 -7.41 -8.62 -1.59
CA LEU A 14 -6.75 -9.53 -2.53
C LEU A 14 -7.16 -10.97 -2.23
N MET A 15 -7.35 -11.77 -3.28
CA MET A 15 -7.64 -13.18 -3.15
C MET A 15 -6.37 -13.97 -2.82
N ILE A 16 -6.54 -15.21 -2.38
CA ILE A 16 -5.43 -16.15 -2.20
C ILE A 16 -4.64 -16.28 -3.53
N GLY A 17 -3.31 -16.20 -3.45
CA GLY A 17 -2.43 -16.24 -4.62
C GLY A 17 -2.31 -14.94 -5.41
N ASP A 18 -3.10 -13.90 -5.10
CA ASP A 18 -2.93 -12.60 -5.73
C ASP A 18 -1.62 -11.95 -5.29
N GLN A 19 -0.86 -11.50 -6.27
CA GLN A 19 0.38 -10.77 -6.02
C GLN A 19 0.08 -9.36 -5.52
N VAL A 20 0.92 -8.84 -4.63
CA VAL A 20 0.83 -7.44 -4.21
C VAL A 20 1.64 -6.59 -5.17
N LEU A 21 0.95 -5.88 -6.06
CA LEU A 21 1.56 -5.11 -7.13
C LEU A 21 1.73 -3.65 -6.75
N LEU A 22 2.97 -3.16 -6.85
CA LEU A 22 3.34 -1.78 -6.51
C LEU A 22 2.54 -0.76 -7.35
N SER A 23 2.37 -1.04 -8.64
CA SER A 23 1.57 -0.23 -9.56
C SER A 23 0.11 -0.09 -9.13
N ARG A 24 -0.47 -1.11 -8.48
CA ARG A 24 -1.85 -1.09 -8.01
C ARG A 24 -1.99 -0.41 -6.66
N ILE A 25 -0.95 -0.44 -5.81
CA ILE A 25 -0.94 0.26 -4.52
C ILE A 25 -0.89 1.78 -4.69
N TYR A 26 -0.27 2.29 -5.76
CA TYR A 26 -0.26 3.73 -6.03
C TYR A 26 -1.66 4.36 -6.07
N SER A 27 -2.68 3.62 -6.54
CA SER A 27 -4.05 4.12 -6.63
C SER A 27 -4.68 4.41 -5.24
N PRO A 28 -4.78 3.43 -4.31
CA PRO A 28 -5.25 3.69 -2.94
C PRO A 28 -4.24 4.46 -2.08
N ALA A 29 -2.96 4.57 -2.46
CA ALA A 29 -2.01 5.45 -1.79
C ALA A 29 -2.25 6.92 -2.17
N ASN A 30 -2.64 7.17 -3.43
CA ASN A 30 -2.92 8.49 -3.98
C ASN A 30 -4.40 8.86 -3.94
N LEU A 31 -5.07 8.65 -2.79
CA LEU A 31 -6.50 8.97 -2.58
C LEU A 31 -6.89 10.43 -2.88
N GLY A 32 -5.92 11.31 -3.11
CA GLY A 32 -6.13 12.71 -3.46
C GLY A 32 -6.93 12.88 -4.75
N VAL A 33 -6.89 11.90 -5.65
CA VAL A 33 -7.50 12.00 -6.99
C VAL A 33 -8.98 11.58 -7.00
N VAL A 34 -9.43 10.74 -6.06
CA VAL A 34 -10.76 10.09 -6.13
C VAL A 34 -11.81 10.61 -5.13
N SER A 35 -11.43 11.26 -4.02
CA SER A 35 -12.42 11.61 -2.97
C SER A 35 -12.22 12.96 -2.29
N GLY A 36 -11.33 13.82 -2.77
CA GLY A 36 -11.12 15.16 -2.18
C GLY A 36 -10.55 15.14 -0.76
N GLY A 37 -9.98 14.02 -0.33
CA GLY A 37 -9.33 13.87 0.98
C GLY A 37 -7.95 14.54 1.05
N ASN A 38 -7.38 14.57 2.26
CA ASN A 38 -6.09 15.25 2.55
C ASN A 38 -4.90 14.79 1.68
N ALA A 39 -5.00 13.62 1.03
CA ALA A 39 -3.99 13.10 0.10
C ALA A 39 -3.79 13.98 -1.14
N ARG A 40 -4.71 14.90 -1.48
CA ARG A 40 -4.57 15.82 -2.64
C ARG A 40 -3.41 16.81 -2.51
N TYR A 41 -2.88 17.01 -1.31
CA TYR A 41 -1.81 17.97 -1.03
C TYR A 41 -0.42 17.32 -0.97
N TYR A 42 -0.31 16.01 -1.20
CA TYR A 42 0.94 15.27 -1.09
C TYR A 42 1.24 14.57 -2.41
N ASP A 43 2.50 14.65 -2.84
CA ASP A 43 3.02 13.84 -3.93
C ASP A 43 3.81 12.66 -3.38
N ILE A 44 3.72 11.50 -4.03
CA ILE A 44 4.42 10.30 -3.59
C ILE A 44 5.81 10.31 -4.21
N GLN A 45 6.82 10.64 -3.40
CA GLN A 45 8.23 10.59 -3.80
C GLN A 45 8.73 9.14 -3.92
N GLU A 46 8.36 8.31 -2.95
CA GLU A 46 8.79 6.92 -2.88
C GLU A 46 7.64 6.04 -2.33
N LEU A 47 7.56 4.81 -2.83
CA LEU A 47 6.66 3.78 -2.33
C LEU A 47 7.40 2.46 -2.27
N LEU A 48 7.56 1.92 -1.05
CA LEU A 48 8.21 0.64 -0.80
C LEU A 48 7.21 -0.32 -0.16
N ILE A 49 7.26 -1.59 -0.53
CA ILE A 49 6.42 -2.66 0.03
C ILE A 49 7.27 -3.89 0.35
N GLY A 50 6.89 -4.62 1.40
CA GLY A 50 7.57 -5.83 1.85
C GLY A 50 6.72 -6.65 2.81
N LYS A 51 7.10 -7.91 3.04
CA LYS A 51 6.46 -8.79 4.05
C LYS A 51 6.91 -8.47 5.48
N SER A 52 7.98 -7.70 5.65
CA SER A 52 8.46 -7.18 6.94
C SER A 52 9.06 -5.78 6.77
N PRO A 53 9.23 -5.00 7.85
CA PRO A 53 9.80 -3.65 7.79
C PRO A 53 11.21 -3.59 7.18
N GLU A 54 12.01 -4.64 7.36
CA GLU A 54 13.40 -4.72 6.88
C GLU A 54 13.49 -5.18 5.42
N ALA A 55 12.39 -5.70 4.87
CA ALA A 55 12.32 -6.29 3.53
C ALA A 55 11.55 -5.42 2.54
N VAL A 56 11.32 -4.14 2.86
CA VAL A 56 10.62 -3.21 1.96
C VAL A 56 11.51 -2.82 0.80
N ALA A 57 10.95 -2.84 -0.41
CA ALA A 57 11.62 -2.42 -1.63
C ALA A 57 10.62 -1.86 -2.64
N ALA A 58 11.13 -1.15 -3.65
CA ALA A 58 10.34 -0.71 -4.81
C ALA A 58 10.09 -1.88 -5.79
N ALA A 59 9.53 -2.97 -5.29
CA ALA A 59 9.30 -4.21 -6.02
C ALA A 59 7.94 -4.83 -5.65
N ASN A 60 7.40 -5.66 -6.55
CA ASN A 60 6.18 -6.42 -6.25
C ASN A 60 6.46 -7.50 -5.19
N ILE A 61 5.45 -7.83 -4.39
CA ILE A 61 5.53 -8.95 -3.45
C ILE A 61 4.86 -10.17 -4.09
N ASN A 62 5.65 -11.23 -4.23
CA ASN A 62 5.11 -12.50 -4.66
C ASN A 62 4.39 -13.21 -3.49
N ILE A 63 3.16 -13.64 -3.75
CA ILE A 63 2.34 -14.42 -2.82
C ILE A 63 2.18 -15.82 -3.41
N ALA A 64 2.42 -16.86 -2.61
CA ALA A 64 2.25 -18.23 -3.07
C ALA A 64 0.77 -18.55 -3.32
N TYR A 65 0.48 -19.57 -4.13
CA TYR A 65 -0.89 -19.90 -4.54
C TYR A 65 -1.82 -20.30 -3.37
N ASP A 66 -1.25 -20.64 -2.21
CA ASP A 66 -1.93 -21.03 -0.97
C ASP A 66 -1.75 -20.00 0.16
N GLU A 67 -1.15 -18.84 -0.14
CA GLU A 67 -0.99 -17.72 0.78
C GLU A 67 -2.00 -16.59 0.48
N SER A 68 -2.38 -15.85 1.51
CA SER A 68 -3.15 -14.61 1.38
C SER A 68 -2.36 -13.44 1.97
N ALA A 69 -2.30 -12.34 1.22
CA ALA A 69 -1.72 -11.11 1.73
C ALA A 69 -2.64 -10.51 2.80
N SER A 70 -2.05 -10.02 3.89
CA SER A 70 -2.78 -9.25 4.90
C SER A 70 -1.94 -8.10 5.41
N CYS A 71 -2.62 -7.02 5.80
CA CYS A 71 -2.01 -5.80 6.30
C CYS A 71 -2.91 -5.23 7.40
N LYS A 72 -2.31 -4.56 8.38
CA LYS A 72 -3.02 -3.68 9.30
C LYS A 72 -2.60 -2.23 9.03
N PRO A 73 -3.43 -1.23 9.41
CA PRO A 73 -3.06 0.17 9.21
C PRO A 73 -1.73 0.55 9.88
N GLU A 74 -1.39 -0.12 10.99
CA GLU A 74 -0.13 0.11 11.71
C GLU A 74 1.11 -0.38 10.96
N ASN A 75 0.95 -1.24 9.95
CA ASN A 75 2.07 -1.68 9.10
C ASN A 75 2.47 -0.65 8.05
N ILE A 76 1.69 0.42 7.86
CA ILE A 76 1.94 1.43 6.84
C ILE A 76 2.50 2.68 7.51
N ILE A 77 3.76 2.99 7.18
CA ILE A 77 4.46 4.17 7.66
C ILE A 77 4.41 5.24 6.58
N ILE A 78 4.02 6.46 6.95
CA ILE A 78 3.99 7.62 6.05
C ILE A 78 4.99 8.63 6.59
N THR A 79 5.97 8.97 5.76
CA THR A 79 6.95 10.02 6.04
C THR A 79 6.66 11.20 5.11
N VAL A 80 6.69 12.41 5.66
CA VAL A 80 6.55 13.65 4.89
C VAL A 80 7.87 14.38 4.98
N GLU A 81 8.52 14.58 3.84
CA GLU A 81 9.72 15.41 3.73
C GLU A 81 9.34 16.88 3.52
N ALA A 82 10.17 17.79 4.04
CA ALA A 82 9.93 19.24 4.08
C ALA A 82 10.58 19.97 2.91
#